data_AF-A0A3D8YHY6-F1
#
_entry.id   AF-A0A3D8YHY6-F1
#
_cell.length_a   1.000
_cell.length_b   1.000
_cell.length_c   1.000
_cell.angle_alpha   90.00
_cell.angle_beta   90.00
_cell.angle_gamma   90.00
#
_symmetry.space_group_name_H-M   'P 1'
#
loop_
_entity.id
_entity.type
_entity.pdbx_description
1 polymer ?
#
loop_
_entity_poly.entity_id
_entity_poly.type
_entity_poly.pdbx_seq_one_letter_code
_entity_poly.pdbx_strand_id
1 'polypeptide(L)'
;MFSNSLTKPLLTNLLSGAIIILLCCCHSKTVAPDPIDCTPYNAPSDAWRYPVLPGTKEWIELPDTETRFNACQIPSERLEAMSNEALLDSWLNFPFNYDIYLTNNLLKHMNNVVTTFSGLAELSTRKDRLSTVLREYTSRNPLCIQQLSDSIKKGEYSLDFGLFEALLATDGFLSQSALEDKKELVRESIRKYDRKCEAGKENYTDKSLSLLVCMKVMYQANYKPFINELKDPKQTLLIGFFQTGILYSSSEPDQPIVQTILRHSKKFSA
;
A
#
# COMPACT_ATOMS: atom_id res chain seq x y z
N MET A 1 -4.88 -51.56 67.46
CA MET A 1 -5.69 -50.45 66.93
C MET A 1 -6.71 -51.06 65.98
N PHE A 2 -7.97 -50.98 66.37
CA PHE A 2 -9.10 -51.75 65.84
C PHE A 2 -9.55 -51.23 64.47
N SER A 3 -9.90 -52.14 63.54
CA SER A 3 -10.75 -51.81 62.40
C SER A 3 -12.17 -52.28 62.68
N ASN A 4 -13.13 -51.36 62.69
CA ASN A 4 -14.58 -51.57 62.50
C ASN A 4 -15.12 -50.21 62.06
N SER A 5 -15.53 -50.05 60.80
CA SER A 5 -16.90 -50.21 60.27
C SER A 5 -17.79 -48.98 60.49
N LEU A 6 -18.72 -48.75 59.55
CA LEU A 6 -19.89 -47.83 59.52
C LEU A 6 -19.71 -46.65 58.54
N THR A 7 -20.64 -46.17 57.71
CA THR A 7 -21.98 -46.55 57.17
C THR A 7 -22.42 -45.40 56.23
N LYS A 8 -22.98 -45.70 55.03
CA LYS A 8 -24.05 -44.96 54.27
C LYS A 8 -23.82 -43.44 53.92
N PRO A 9 -24.78 -42.66 53.36
CA PRO A 9 -25.38 -42.66 52.00
C PRO A 9 -25.55 -41.24 51.34
N LEU A 10 -26.21 -41.19 50.15
CA LEU A 10 -27.17 -40.16 49.63
C LEU A 10 -26.70 -38.78 49.05
N LEU A 11 -27.05 -38.60 47.76
CA LEU A 11 -27.51 -37.41 47.01
C LEU A 11 -27.17 -35.98 47.48
N THR A 12 -26.60 -35.18 46.56
CA THR A 12 -27.04 -33.80 46.29
C THR A 12 -26.80 -33.40 44.83
N ASN A 13 -27.81 -32.75 44.25
CA ASN A 13 -27.87 -32.18 42.90
C ASN A 13 -26.90 -31.00 42.72
N LEU A 14 -26.39 -30.81 41.50
CA LEU A 14 -26.05 -29.48 40.95
C LEU A 14 -26.25 -29.51 39.42
N LEU A 15 -27.38 -28.97 38.99
CA LEU A 15 -27.64 -28.53 37.62
C LEU A 15 -26.71 -27.35 37.31
N SER A 16 -25.87 -27.44 36.29
CA SER A 16 -25.26 -26.27 35.66
C SER A 16 -25.47 -26.33 34.15
N GLY A 17 -26.00 -25.23 33.63
CA GLY A 17 -26.55 -25.12 32.28
C GLY A 17 -25.50 -25.21 31.18
N ALA A 18 -25.87 -25.91 30.11
CA ALA A 18 -25.15 -25.88 28.85
C ALA A 18 -25.43 -24.54 28.14
N ILE A 19 -24.44 -23.65 28.12
CA ILE A 19 -24.40 -22.50 27.22
C ILE A 19 -24.03 -23.05 25.83
N ILE A 20 -25.01 -23.11 24.93
CA ILE A 20 -24.79 -23.39 23.52
C ILE A 20 -24.18 -22.14 22.88
N ILE A 21 -22.86 -22.14 22.72
CA ILE A 21 -22.17 -21.15 21.89
C ILE A 21 -22.52 -21.50 20.45
N LEU A 22 -23.41 -20.70 19.84
CA LEU A 22 -23.66 -20.72 18.40
C LEU A 22 -22.36 -20.29 17.70
N LEU A 23 -21.58 -21.28 17.27
CA LEU A 23 -20.51 -21.12 16.28
C LEU A 23 -21.15 -20.57 15.01
N CYS A 24 -21.05 -19.26 14.83
CA CYS A 24 -21.37 -18.58 13.59
C CYS A 24 -20.29 -18.98 12.57
N CYS A 25 -20.45 -20.15 11.96
CA CYS A 25 -19.62 -20.61 10.86
C CYS A 25 -19.90 -19.75 9.62
N CYS A 26 -19.29 -18.57 9.55
CA CYS A 26 -19.03 -17.94 8.27
C CYS A 26 -18.04 -18.83 7.51
N HIS A 27 -18.56 -19.75 6.70
CA HIS A 27 -17.82 -20.34 5.60
C HIS A 27 -17.47 -19.23 4.60
N SER A 28 -16.42 -18.46 4.86
CA SER A 28 -15.70 -17.83 3.76
C SER A 28 -15.08 -18.98 2.97
N LYS A 29 -15.44 -19.09 1.69
CA LYS A 29 -14.72 -19.98 0.77
C LYS A 29 -13.25 -19.59 0.84
N THR A 30 -12.41 -20.47 1.36
CA THR A 30 -10.96 -20.31 1.31
C THR A 30 -10.55 -20.43 -0.17
N VAL A 31 -10.46 -19.29 -0.85
CA VAL A 31 -9.72 -19.20 -2.11
C VAL A 31 -8.30 -19.62 -1.78
N ALA A 32 -7.76 -20.63 -2.46
CA ALA A 32 -6.36 -21.02 -2.26
C ALA A 32 -5.50 -19.76 -2.47
N PRO A 33 -4.52 -19.48 -1.59
CA PRO A 33 -3.68 -18.31 -1.76
C PRO A 33 -2.96 -18.41 -3.11
N ASP A 34 -3.03 -17.35 -3.91
CA ASP A 34 -2.26 -17.27 -5.15
C ASP A 34 -0.78 -17.58 -4.86
N PRO A 35 -0.08 -18.33 -5.75
CA PRO A 35 1.33 -18.65 -5.58
C PRO A 35 2.14 -17.37 -5.29
N ILE A 36 3.05 -17.45 -4.33
CA ILE A 36 3.98 -16.35 -4.05
C ILE A 36 5.01 -16.32 -5.17
N ASP A 37 4.82 -15.40 -6.12
CA ASP A 37 5.82 -15.08 -7.13
C ASP A 37 6.73 -13.95 -6.63
N CYS A 38 8.03 -14.24 -6.57
CA CYS A 38 9.08 -13.31 -6.17
C CYS A 38 10.16 -13.22 -7.26
N THR A 39 9.80 -13.47 -8.53
CA THR A 39 10.75 -13.27 -9.62
C THR A 39 11.28 -11.84 -9.60
N PRO A 40 12.60 -11.65 -9.71
CA PRO A 40 13.19 -10.32 -9.79
C PRO A 40 12.57 -9.50 -10.92
N TYR A 41 12.32 -8.22 -10.64
CA TYR A 41 11.89 -7.28 -11.65
C TYR A 41 12.98 -7.09 -12.71
N ASN A 42 12.61 -7.21 -13.98
CA ASN A 42 13.51 -6.96 -15.10
C ASN A 42 13.39 -5.50 -15.52
N ALA A 43 14.42 -4.70 -15.22
CA ALA A 43 14.44 -3.29 -15.59
C ALA A 43 14.40 -3.11 -17.12
N PRO A 44 13.55 -2.20 -17.65
CA PRO A 44 13.50 -1.87 -19.07
C PRO A 44 14.86 -1.38 -19.58
N SER A 45 15.25 -1.80 -20.78
CA SER A 45 16.55 -1.45 -21.36
C SER A 45 16.69 0.04 -21.71
N ASP A 46 15.55 0.71 -21.89
CA ASP A 46 15.41 2.14 -22.20
C ASP A 46 15.20 3.00 -20.93
N ALA A 47 15.26 2.42 -19.74
CA ALA A 47 15.19 3.17 -18.49
C ALA A 47 16.41 4.09 -18.31
N TRP A 48 16.16 5.28 -17.74
CA TRP A 48 17.19 6.27 -17.50
C TRP A 48 18.13 5.82 -16.39
N ARG A 49 19.43 6.02 -16.60
CA ARG A 49 20.47 5.78 -15.61
C ARG A 49 21.09 7.11 -15.22
N TYR A 50 20.88 7.49 -13.97
CA TYR A 50 21.29 8.79 -13.47
C TYR A 50 22.82 8.90 -13.47
N PRO A 51 23.38 9.93 -14.14
CA PRO A 51 24.84 10.10 -14.23
C PRO A 51 25.45 10.63 -12.93
N VAL A 52 24.65 11.27 -12.08
CA VAL A 52 25.08 11.88 -10.82
C VAL A 52 24.27 11.26 -9.68
N LEU A 53 24.95 10.55 -8.78
CA LEU A 53 24.32 9.75 -7.72
C LEU A 53 24.81 10.16 -6.32
N PRO A 54 23.97 10.06 -5.27
CA PRO A 54 24.39 10.30 -3.90
C PRO A 54 25.66 9.50 -3.54
N GLY A 55 26.62 10.17 -2.91
CA GLY A 55 27.90 9.58 -2.52
C GLY A 55 29.00 9.60 -3.60
N THR A 56 28.70 10.03 -4.83
CA THR A 56 29.71 10.29 -5.87
C THR A 56 30.40 11.64 -5.68
N LYS A 57 31.57 11.81 -6.29
CA LYS A 57 32.31 13.09 -6.25
C LYS A 57 31.50 14.20 -6.92
N GLU A 58 30.91 13.91 -8.07
CA GLU A 58 30.06 14.80 -8.85
C GLU A 58 28.88 15.30 -8.02
N TRP A 59 28.23 14.44 -7.25
CA TRP A 59 27.11 14.81 -6.38
C TRP A 59 27.51 15.73 -5.23
N ILE A 60 28.68 15.48 -4.63
CA ILE A 60 29.22 16.26 -3.52
C ILE A 60 29.60 17.67 -3.98
N GLU A 61 30.08 17.81 -5.22
CA GLU A 61 30.44 19.09 -5.83
C GLU A 61 29.24 19.97 -6.18
N LEU A 62 28.02 19.40 -6.25
CA LEU A 62 26.80 20.20 -6.45
C LEU A 62 26.47 21.03 -5.19
N PRO A 63 26.25 22.34 -5.34
CA PRO A 63 26.26 23.29 -4.23
C PRO A 63 25.04 23.17 -3.29
N ASP A 64 23.88 22.78 -3.80
CA ASP A 64 22.63 22.77 -3.06
C ASP A 64 21.65 21.69 -3.57
N THR A 65 20.56 21.50 -2.82
CA THR A 65 19.53 20.50 -3.12
C THR A 65 18.82 20.76 -4.45
N GLU A 66 18.58 22.02 -4.79
CA GLU A 66 17.92 22.39 -6.06
C GLU A 66 18.79 21.99 -7.25
N THR A 67 20.08 22.27 -7.19
CA THR A 67 21.05 21.89 -8.22
C THR A 67 21.16 20.38 -8.36
N ARG A 68 21.13 19.63 -7.25
CA ARG A 68 21.09 18.15 -7.26
C ARG A 68 19.79 17.62 -7.87
N PHE A 69 18.65 18.19 -7.52
CA PHE A 69 17.36 17.82 -8.09
C PHE A 69 17.33 18.08 -9.60
N ASN A 70 17.86 19.21 -10.05
CA ASN A 70 17.97 19.58 -11.46
C ASN A 70 18.92 18.64 -12.23
N ALA A 71 20.03 18.22 -11.62
CA ALA A 71 20.94 17.23 -12.21
C ALA A 71 20.29 15.85 -12.40
N CYS A 72 19.17 15.59 -11.71
CA CYS A 72 18.39 14.37 -11.84
C CYS A 72 17.23 14.50 -12.83
N GLN A 73 17.05 15.62 -13.52
CA GLN A 73 16.00 15.71 -14.55
C GLN A 73 16.39 14.87 -15.78
N ILE A 74 15.42 14.15 -16.35
CA ILE A 74 15.60 13.41 -17.59
C ILE A 74 15.45 14.41 -18.75
N PRO A 75 16.40 14.48 -19.70
CA PRO A 75 16.30 15.35 -20.86
C PRO A 75 15.04 15.06 -21.68
N SER A 76 14.37 16.11 -22.20
CA SER A 76 13.11 15.96 -22.95
C SER A 76 13.22 15.04 -24.16
N GLU A 77 14.32 15.12 -24.89
CA GLU A 77 14.64 14.24 -26.03
C GLU A 77 14.68 12.75 -25.66
N ARG A 78 14.95 12.43 -24.38
CA ARG A 78 14.94 11.07 -23.86
C ARG A 78 13.56 10.66 -23.39
N LEU A 79 12.84 11.54 -22.69
CA LEU A 79 11.49 11.29 -22.20
C LEU A 79 10.57 10.77 -23.30
N GLU A 80 10.52 11.45 -24.45
CA GLU A 80 9.64 11.08 -25.56
C GLU A 80 9.93 9.69 -26.15
N ALA A 81 11.18 9.24 -26.08
CA ALA A 81 11.62 7.95 -26.61
C ALA A 81 11.47 6.78 -25.63
N MET A 82 11.30 7.07 -24.33
CA MET A 82 11.17 6.05 -23.28
C MET A 82 9.78 5.43 -23.28
N SER A 83 9.70 4.15 -22.94
CA SER A 83 8.45 3.45 -22.60
C SER A 83 7.85 3.92 -21.27
N ASN A 84 6.58 3.60 -21.00
CA ASN A 84 5.95 3.93 -19.72
C ASN A 84 6.62 3.19 -18.56
N GLU A 85 7.01 1.94 -18.82
CA GLU A 85 7.74 1.07 -17.91
C GLU A 85 9.12 1.67 -17.60
N ALA A 86 9.82 2.18 -18.61
CA ALA A 86 11.11 2.86 -18.41
C ALA A 86 11.00 4.14 -17.59
N LEU A 87 9.96 4.95 -17.79
CA LEU A 87 9.73 6.14 -16.96
C LEU A 87 9.45 5.78 -15.50
N LEU A 88 8.69 4.70 -15.28
CA LEU A 88 8.38 4.17 -13.95
C LEU A 88 9.63 3.61 -13.26
N ASP A 89 10.44 2.79 -13.94
CA ASP A 89 11.73 2.29 -13.43
C ASP A 89 12.70 3.44 -13.13
N SER A 90 12.74 4.45 -13.98
CA SER A 90 13.58 5.62 -13.77
C SER A 90 13.19 6.36 -12.49
N TRP A 91 11.89 6.53 -12.23
CA TRP A 91 11.43 7.13 -10.97
C TRP A 91 11.77 6.27 -9.74
N LEU A 92 11.66 4.95 -9.83
CA LEU A 92 12.06 4.07 -8.71
C LEU A 92 13.55 4.18 -8.38
N ASN A 93 14.38 4.49 -9.38
CA ASN A 93 15.82 4.70 -9.22
C ASN A 93 16.21 6.19 -9.08
N PHE A 94 15.23 7.09 -8.98
CA PHE A 94 15.45 8.51 -8.81
C PHE A 94 16.16 8.78 -7.48
N PRO A 95 17.27 9.55 -7.45
CA PRO A 95 18.05 9.77 -6.22
C PRO A 95 17.29 10.35 -5.01
N PHE A 96 16.17 11.03 -5.22
CA PHE A 96 15.31 11.55 -4.15
C PHE A 96 13.99 10.79 -4.02
N ASN A 97 13.89 9.56 -4.53
CA ASN A 97 12.66 8.76 -4.47
C ASN A 97 12.16 8.58 -3.03
N TYR A 98 13.04 8.35 -2.06
CA TYR A 98 12.67 8.15 -0.64
C TYR A 98 12.42 9.44 0.13
N ASP A 99 12.72 10.61 -0.44
CA ASP A 99 12.41 11.90 0.21
C ASP A 99 10.90 12.10 0.37
N ILE A 100 10.07 11.33 -0.37
CA ILE A 100 8.61 11.35 -0.21
C ILE A 100 8.16 11.03 1.22
N TYR A 101 8.99 10.35 2.01
CA TYR A 101 8.69 9.98 3.39
C TYR A 101 9.08 11.08 4.40
N LEU A 102 9.86 12.08 3.99
CA LEU A 102 10.35 13.17 4.84
C LEU A 102 9.35 14.33 4.91
N THR A 103 8.08 14.03 5.21
CA THR A 103 6.97 15.00 5.16
C THR A 103 5.88 14.67 6.18
N ASN A 104 5.13 15.69 6.59
CA ASN A 104 3.90 15.55 7.37
C ASN A 104 2.64 15.47 6.47
N ASN A 105 2.82 15.55 5.16
CA ASN A 105 1.76 15.39 4.17
C ASN A 105 2.34 14.66 2.96
N LEU A 106 2.24 13.34 3.00
CA LEU A 106 2.70 12.43 1.96
C LEU A 106 2.06 12.75 0.62
N LEU A 107 0.73 12.94 0.60
CA LEU A 107 0.00 13.18 -0.65
C LEU A 107 0.37 14.52 -1.30
N LYS A 108 0.50 15.59 -0.51
CA LYS A 108 0.93 16.90 -1.03
C LYS A 108 2.32 16.80 -1.63
N HIS A 109 3.24 16.13 -0.93
CA HIS A 109 4.61 15.97 -1.42
C HIS A 109 4.65 15.09 -2.69
N MET A 110 3.94 13.95 -2.69
CA MET A 110 3.89 13.06 -3.85
C MET A 110 3.27 13.72 -5.08
N ASN A 111 2.18 14.48 -4.93
CA ASN A 111 1.62 15.26 -6.03
C ASN A 111 2.61 16.31 -6.57
N ASN A 112 3.41 16.93 -5.70
CA ASN A 112 4.48 17.83 -6.15
C ASN A 112 5.51 17.08 -6.99
N VAL A 113 6.02 15.93 -6.51
CA VAL A 113 6.98 15.09 -7.25
C VAL A 113 6.43 14.66 -8.61
N VAL A 114 5.16 14.26 -8.68
CA VAL A 114 4.50 13.93 -9.96
C VAL A 114 4.58 15.08 -10.97
N THR A 115 4.53 16.33 -10.52
CA THR A 115 4.56 17.51 -11.40
C THR A 115 5.95 18.10 -11.65
N THR A 116 6.91 17.89 -10.74
CA THR A 116 8.24 18.55 -10.80
C THR A 116 9.36 17.63 -11.26
N PHE A 117 9.21 16.31 -11.12
CA PHE A 117 10.15 15.36 -11.69
C PHE A 117 9.71 14.98 -13.11
N SER A 118 10.54 15.32 -14.10
CA SER A 118 10.31 15.10 -15.53
C SER A 118 9.78 13.72 -15.89
N GLY A 119 10.32 12.64 -15.31
CA GLY A 119 9.90 11.28 -15.63
C GLY A 119 8.45 10.98 -15.24
N LEU A 120 8.03 11.38 -14.03
CA LEU A 120 6.64 11.21 -13.60
C LEU A 120 5.71 12.23 -14.23
N ALA A 121 6.17 13.46 -14.47
CA ALA A 121 5.40 14.47 -15.18
C ALA A 121 5.02 13.96 -16.57
N GLU A 122 5.98 13.45 -17.33
CA GLU A 122 5.77 12.79 -18.62
C GLU A 122 4.79 11.61 -18.48
N LEU A 123 5.09 10.63 -17.62
CA LEU A 123 4.26 9.43 -17.45
C LEU A 123 2.81 9.77 -17.06
N SER A 124 2.60 10.79 -16.23
CA SER A 124 1.28 11.21 -15.78
C SER A 124 0.41 11.77 -16.90
N THR A 125 0.97 12.19 -18.03
CA THR A 125 0.20 12.66 -19.19
C THR A 125 -0.14 11.57 -20.19
N ARG A 126 0.59 10.44 -20.15
CA ARG A 126 0.47 9.38 -21.13
C ARG A 126 -0.82 8.58 -21.00
N LYS A 127 -1.25 8.04 -22.14
CA LYS A 127 -2.28 7.00 -22.18
C LYS A 127 -1.78 5.77 -21.41
N ASP A 128 -2.69 5.01 -20.81
CA ASP A 128 -2.38 3.75 -20.15
C ASP A 128 -1.42 3.89 -18.93
N ARG A 129 -1.27 5.12 -18.39
CA ARG A 129 -0.46 5.41 -17.20
C ARG A 129 -0.86 4.58 -15.99
N LEU A 130 -2.16 4.49 -15.71
CA LEU A 130 -2.66 3.71 -14.56
C LEU A 130 -2.41 2.23 -14.76
N SER A 131 -2.72 1.68 -15.93
CA SER A 131 -2.55 0.25 -16.21
C SER A 131 -1.08 -0.16 -16.21
N THR A 132 -0.16 0.74 -16.61
CA THR A 132 1.29 0.53 -16.49
C THR A 132 1.68 0.34 -15.02
N VAL A 133 1.35 1.31 -14.15
CA VAL A 133 1.72 1.25 -12.72
C VAL A 133 0.99 0.09 -12.01
N LEU A 134 -0.27 -0.15 -12.35
CA LEU A 134 -1.07 -1.25 -11.80
C LEU A 134 -0.45 -2.60 -12.13
N ARG A 135 -0.02 -2.85 -13.37
CA ARG A 135 0.62 -4.12 -13.76
C ARG A 135 1.89 -4.37 -12.93
N GLU A 136 2.72 -3.35 -12.75
CA GLU A 136 3.91 -3.45 -11.89
C GLU A 136 3.54 -3.72 -10.44
N TYR A 137 2.55 -3.00 -9.91
CA TYR A 137 2.05 -3.21 -8.55
C TYR A 137 1.47 -4.62 -8.33
N THR A 138 0.71 -5.14 -9.29
CA THR A 138 0.16 -6.50 -9.25
C THR A 138 1.28 -7.55 -9.20
N SER A 139 2.35 -7.37 -9.98
CA SER A 139 3.48 -8.31 -10.03
C SER A 139 4.26 -8.44 -8.70
N ARG A 140 4.16 -7.45 -7.81
CA ARG A 140 4.91 -7.42 -6.55
C ARG A 140 4.12 -8.06 -5.41
N ASN A 141 4.73 -8.97 -4.64
CA ASN A 141 4.06 -9.59 -3.50
C ASN A 141 4.70 -9.15 -2.16
N PRO A 142 3.95 -8.55 -1.21
CA PRO A 142 4.49 -8.15 0.08
C PRO A 142 5.21 -9.28 0.83
N LEU A 143 4.80 -10.53 0.63
CA LEU A 143 5.41 -11.70 1.27
C LEU A 143 6.82 -12.02 0.76
N CYS A 144 7.24 -11.48 -0.38
CA CYS A 144 8.61 -11.66 -0.89
C CYS A 144 9.69 -11.10 0.03
N ILE A 145 9.32 -10.19 0.94
CA ILE A 145 10.23 -9.67 1.97
C ILE A 145 10.81 -10.79 2.86
N GLN A 146 10.08 -11.91 3.01
CA GLN A 146 10.51 -13.08 3.79
C GLN A 146 11.66 -13.84 3.13
N GLN A 147 11.84 -13.70 1.81
CA GLN A 147 12.94 -14.32 1.06
C GLN A 147 14.24 -13.50 1.12
N LEU A 148 14.17 -12.24 1.60
CA LEU A 148 15.31 -11.37 1.73
C LEU A 148 16.03 -11.65 3.06
N SER A 149 17.32 -11.96 2.99
CA SER A 149 18.13 -12.25 4.18
C SER A 149 18.69 -11.01 4.87
N ASP A 150 18.74 -9.88 4.16
CA ASP A 150 19.40 -8.64 4.59
C ASP A 150 18.38 -7.57 4.99
N SER A 151 18.58 -6.93 6.14
CA SER A 151 17.67 -5.91 6.67
C SER A 151 17.62 -4.66 5.80
N ILE A 152 18.72 -4.31 5.13
CA ILE A 152 18.76 -3.19 4.18
C ILE A 152 17.84 -3.48 3.01
N LYS A 153 18.00 -4.64 2.36
CA LYS A 153 17.11 -5.08 1.26
C LYS A 153 15.64 -5.18 1.67
N LYS A 154 15.35 -5.63 2.90
CA LYS A 154 13.98 -5.64 3.44
C LYS A 154 13.40 -4.21 3.55
N GLY A 155 14.23 -3.26 3.98
CA GLY A 155 13.89 -1.85 4.05
C GLY A 155 13.61 -1.26 2.67
N GLU A 156 14.53 -1.43 1.73
CA GLU A 156 14.38 -1.00 0.32
C GLU A 156 13.10 -1.57 -0.30
N TYR A 157 12.88 -2.88 -0.17
CA TYR A 157 11.68 -3.53 -0.69
C TYR A 157 10.38 -2.93 -0.12
N SER A 158 10.38 -2.62 1.18
CA SER A 158 9.20 -2.05 1.85
C SER A 158 8.93 -0.61 1.42
N LEU A 159 9.99 0.20 1.27
CA LEU A 159 9.89 1.58 0.80
C LEU A 159 9.48 1.62 -0.67
N ASP A 160 10.09 0.80 -1.52
CA ASP A 160 9.70 0.66 -2.92
C ASP A 160 8.22 0.32 -3.05
N PHE A 161 7.73 -0.63 -2.26
CA PHE A 161 6.31 -1.00 -2.29
C PHE A 161 5.41 0.19 -1.90
N GLY A 162 5.81 0.96 -0.89
CA GLY A 162 5.10 2.16 -0.48
C GLY A 162 5.17 3.30 -1.51
N LEU A 163 6.24 3.41 -2.29
CA LEU A 163 6.35 4.35 -3.41
C LEU A 163 5.20 4.12 -4.39
N PHE A 164 5.03 2.89 -4.88
CA PHE A 164 3.93 2.55 -5.81
C PHE A 164 2.56 2.94 -5.26
N GLU A 165 2.29 2.65 -4.00
CA GLU A 165 1.00 2.96 -3.39
C GLU A 165 0.79 4.46 -3.20
N ALA A 166 1.84 5.21 -2.86
CA ALA A 166 1.79 6.66 -2.81
C ALA A 166 1.51 7.26 -4.20
N LEU A 167 2.14 6.73 -5.26
CA LEU A 167 1.89 7.14 -6.64
C LEU A 167 0.45 6.84 -7.09
N LEU A 168 -0.02 5.62 -6.83
CA LEU A 168 -1.38 5.15 -7.16
C LEU A 168 -2.47 5.88 -6.36
N ALA A 169 -2.11 6.57 -5.28
CA ALA A 169 -2.99 7.42 -4.49
C ALA A 169 -3.07 8.89 -4.99
N THR A 170 -2.36 9.24 -6.07
CA THR A 170 -2.35 10.61 -6.64
C THR A 170 -3.38 10.83 -7.74
N ASP A 171 -3.83 12.07 -7.90
CA ASP A 171 -4.81 12.43 -8.94
C ASP A 171 -4.25 12.30 -10.35
N GLY A 172 -2.93 12.48 -10.54
CA GLY A 172 -2.27 12.33 -11.85
C GLY A 172 -2.50 10.95 -12.48
N PHE A 173 -2.57 9.90 -11.66
CA PHE A 173 -2.75 8.53 -12.14
C PHE A 173 -4.19 8.02 -12.06
N LEU A 174 -5.01 8.59 -11.16
CA LEU A 174 -6.41 8.20 -11.02
C LEU A 174 -7.33 8.98 -11.96
N SER A 175 -7.02 10.24 -12.28
CA SER A 175 -7.80 11.09 -13.18
C SER A 175 -7.89 10.47 -14.57
N GLN A 176 -9.10 10.52 -15.15
CA GLN A 176 -9.40 10.05 -16.52
C GLN A 176 -9.19 8.54 -16.78
N SER A 177 -8.74 7.75 -15.80
CA SER A 177 -8.63 6.29 -15.92
C SER A 177 -10.01 5.62 -15.94
N ALA A 178 -10.10 4.45 -16.57
CA ALA A 178 -11.35 3.70 -16.69
C ALA A 178 -11.87 3.25 -15.31
N LEU A 179 -13.20 3.12 -15.18
CA LEU A 179 -13.81 2.65 -13.93
C LEU A 179 -13.38 1.22 -13.59
N GLU A 180 -13.21 0.35 -14.59
CA GLU A 180 -12.79 -1.03 -14.33
C GLU A 180 -11.34 -1.11 -13.82
N ASP A 181 -10.41 -0.35 -14.40
CA ASP A 181 -9.03 -0.27 -13.90
C ASP A 181 -8.98 0.21 -12.45
N LYS A 182 -9.85 1.16 -12.09
CA LYS A 182 -10.02 1.63 -10.71
C LYS A 182 -10.55 0.53 -9.80
N LYS A 183 -11.57 -0.22 -10.25
CA LYS A 183 -12.09 -1.35 -9.48
C LYS A 183 -11.02 -2.41 -9.28
N GLU A 184 -10.26 -2.74 -10.32
CA GLU A 184 -9.17 -3.71 -10.23
C GLU A 184 -8.07 -3.24 -9.28
N LEU A 185 -7.67 -1.97 -9.35
CA LEU A 185 -6.74 -1.40 -8.39
C LEU A 185 -7.24 -1.54 -6.94
N VAL A 186 -8.55 -1.32 -6.68
CA VAL A 186 -9.11 -1.54 -5.34
C VAL A 186 -9.08 -3.01 -4.94
N ARG A 187 -9.39 -3.95 -5.85
CA ARG A 187 -9.28 -5.39 -5.55
C ARG A 187 -7.84 -5.74 -5.20
N GLU A 188 -6.89 -5.27 -5.98
CA GLU A 188 -5.48 -5.55 -5.77
C GLU A 188 -4.94 -4.92 -4.47
N SER A 189 -5.31 -3.67 -4.17
CA SER A 189 -4.93 -3.04 -2.90
C SER A 189 -5.54 -3.73 -1.68
N ILE A 190 -6.77 -4.26 -1.76
CA ILE A 190 -7.31 -5.11 -0.69
C ILE A 190 -6.46 -6.38 -0.54
N ARG A 191 -6.12 -7.07 -1.64
CA ARG A 191 -5.25 -8.24 -1.61
C ARG A 191 -3.89 -7.91 -0.98
N LYS A 192 -3.26 -6.80 -1.37
CA LYS A 192 -1.98 -6.37 -0.78
C LYS A 192 -2.10 -6.08 0.71
N TYR A 193 -3.18 -5.42 1.14
CA TYR A 193 -3.45 -5.19 2.56
C TYR A 193 -3.52 -6.52 3.33
N ASP A 194 -4.29 -7.49 2.83
CA ASP A 194 -4.45 -8.80 3.46
C ASP A 194 -3.11 -9.55 3.53
N ARG A 195 -2.33 -9.59 2.44
CA ARG A 195 -0.98 -10.18 2.41
C ARG A 195 0.00 -9.48 3.36
N LYS A 196 -0.08 -8.15 3.50
CA LYS A 196 0.75 -7.42 4.45
C LYS A 196 0.39 -7.75 5.89
N CYS A 197 -0.87 -8.05 6.18
CA CYS A 197 -1.31 -8.56 7.48
C CYS A 197 -0.79 -9.98 7.74
N GLU A 198 -0.83 -10.87 6.74
CA GLU A 198 -0.28 -12.25 6.84
C GLU A 198 1.21 -12.27 7.17
N ALA A 199 1.97 -11.34 6.60
CA ALA A 199 3.41 -11.24 6.79
C ALA A 199 3.81 -10.89 8.24
N GLY A 200 2.85 -10.45 9.08
CA GLY A 200 3.04 -10.26 10.52
C GLY A 200 4.05 -9.16 10.88
N LYS A 201 4.68 -9.30 12.06
CA LYS A 201 5.62 -8.31 12.61
C LYS A 201 6.94 -8.19 11.84
N GLU A 202 7.24 -9.14 10.95
CA GLU A 202 8.44 -9.10 10.10
C GLU A 202 8.23 -8.28 8.82
N ASN A 203 7.01 -7.81 8.58
CA ASN A 203 6.71 -6.98 7.45
C ASN A 203 6.90 -5.50 7.79
N TYR A 204 7.93 -4.91 7.21
CA TYR A 204 8.19 -3.47 7.31
C TYR A 204 7.34 -2.65 6.32
N THR A 205 6.53 -3.31 5.48
CA THR A 205 5.68 -2.62 4.51
C THR A 205 4.48 -1.99 5.20
N ASP A 206 4.29 -0.69 5.01
CA ASP A 206 3.16 0.04 5.57
C ASP A 206 1.81 -0.47 5.01
N LYS A 207 0.97 -1.03 5.90
CA LYS A 207 -0.39 -1.48 5.56
C LYS A 207 -1.31 -0.31 5.21
N SER A 208 -1.07 0.86 5.78
CA SER A 208 -1.94 2.02 5.63
C SER A 208 -2.00 2.49 4.18
N LEU A 209 -0.88 2.47 3.45
CA LEU A 209 -0.85 2.95 2.06
C LEU A 209 -1.75 2.14 1.11
N SER A 210 -1.93 0.83 1.33
CA SER A 210 -2.92 0.03 0.57
C SER A 210 -4.36 0.51 0.82
N LEU A 211 -4.67 0.92 2.06
CA LEU A 211 -5.96 1.50 2.42
C LEU A 211 -6.13 2.90 1.81
N LEU A 212 -5.06 3.70 1.78
CA LEU A 212 -5.06 5.03 1.19
C LEU A 212 -5.41 4.98 -0.30
N VAL A 213 -4.80 4.05 -1.05
CA VAL A 213 -5.13 3.81 -2.46
C VAL A 213 -6.63 3.54 -2.61
N CYS A 214 -7.19 2.64 -1.81
CA CYS A 214 -8.62 2.34 -1.85
C CYS A 214 -9.49 3.58 -1.63
N MET A 215 -9.16 4.40 -0.62
CA MET A 215 -9.89 5.62 -0.30
C MET A 215 -9.86 6.62 -1.46
N LYS A 216 -8.67 6.82 -2.06
CA LYS A 216 -8.48 7.75 -3.18
C LYS A 216 -9.21 7.31 -4.43
N VAL A 217 -9.15 6.03 -4.75
CA VAL A 217 -9.89 5.47 -5.88
C VAL A 217 -11.40 5.64 -5.70
N MET A 218 -11.95 5.26 -4.53
CA MET A 218 -13.39 5.41 -4.26
C MET A 218 -13.86 6.86 -4.34
N TYR A 219 -13.06 7.79 -3.81
CA TYR A 219 -13.35 9.22 -3.89
C TYR A 219 -13.36 9.71 -5.34
N GLN A 220 -12.32 9.38 -6.10
CA GLN A 220 -12.17 9.83 -7.48
C GLN A 220 -13.25 9.21 -8.40
N ALA A 221 -13.68 7.99 -8.10
CA ALA A 221 -14.80 7.33 -8.79
C ALA A 221 -16.18 7.87 -8.39
N ASN A 222 -16.25 8.92 -7.56
CA ASN A 222 -17.50 9.50 -7.06
C ASN A 222 -18.40 8.50 -6.30
N TYR A 223 -17.81 7.53 -5.60
CA TYR A 223 -18.57 6.53 -4.85
C TYR A 223 -19.24 7.16 -3.61
N LYS A 224 -20.51 7.57 -3.79
CA LYS A 224 -21.30 8.33 -2.79
C LYS A 224 -21.26 7.77 -1.36
N PRO A 225 -21.39 6.45 -1.12
CA PRO A 225 -21.36 5.92 0.25
C PRO A 225 -20.07 6.24 1.00
N PHE A 226 -18.91 6.14 0.34
CA PHE A 226 -17.63 6.48 0.98
C PHE A 226 -17.43 8.00 1.11
N ILE A 227 -17.86 8.77 0.11
CA ILE A 227 -17.83 10.24 0.20
C ILE A 227 -18.67 10.77 1.38
N ASN A 228 -19.76 10.10 1.72
CA ASN A 228 -20.58 10.47 2.88
C ASN A 228 -19.83 10.24 4.20
N GLU A 229 -19.01 9.19 4.32
CA GLU A 229 -18.13 8.99 5.47
C GLU A 229 -17.13 10.15 5.61
N LEU A 230 -16.54 10.62 4.51
CA LEU A 230 -15.62 11.77 4.51
C LEU A 230 -16.29 13.11 4.84
N LYS A 231 -17.63 13.20 4.75
CA LYS A 231 -18.39 14.42 5.08
C LYS A 231 -18.82 14.48 6.53
N ASP A 232 -18.78 13.36 7.27
CA ASP A 232 -19.12 13.36 8.69
C ASP A 232 -17.97 13.99 9.48
N PRO A 233 -18.15 15.16 10.12
CA PRO A 233 -17.09 15.82 10.87
C PRO A 233 -16.60 15.01 12.08
N LYS A 234 -17.32 13.95 12.49
CA LYS A 234 -16.86 13.02 13.54
C LYS A 234 -15.78 12.06 13.05
N GLN A 235 -15.62 11.89 11.73
CA GLN A 235 -14.65 10.98 11.12
C GLN A 235 -13.25 11.62 11.01
N THR A 236 -12.78 12.30 12.06
CA THR A 236 -11.54 13.12 12.02
C THR A 236 -10.31 12.33 11.59
N LEU A 237 -10.14 11.09 12.07
CA LEU A 237 -9.00 10.24 11.67
C LEU A 237 -9.08 9.84 10.19
N LEU A 238 -10.27 9.50 9.69
CA LEU A 238 -10.48 9.13 8.28
C LEU A 238 -10.24 10.33 7.37
N ILE A 239 -10.74 11.51 7.75
CA ILE A 239 -10.55 12.76 7.01
C ILE A 239 -9.07 13.15 7.00
N GLY A 240 -8.41 13.14 8.16
CA GLY A 240 -6.98 13.46 8.27
C GLY A 240 -6.14 12.52 7.41
N PHE A 241 -6.38 11.20 7.51
CA PHE A 241 -5.68 10.21 6.70
C PHE A 241 -5.93 10.42 5.19
N PHE A 242 -7.18 10.67 4.80
CA PHE A 242 -7.51 10.98 3.40
C PHE A 242 -6.78 12.22 2.86
N GLN A 243 -6.57 13.24 3.70
CA GLN A 243 -5.96 14.51 3.31
C GLN A 243 -4.44 14.46 3.27
N THR A 244 -3.81 13.77 4.22
CA THR A 244 -2.35 13.78 4.38
C THR A 244 -1.68 12.53 3.81
N GLY A 245 -2.40 11.42 3.71
CA GLY A 245 -1.82 10.11 3.43
C GLY A 245 -1.11 9.49 4.64
N ILE A 246 -1.24 10.07 5.84
CA ILE A 246 -0.63 9.59 7.08
C ILE A 246 -1.73 9.15 8.05
N LEU A 247 -1.69 7.88 8.44
CA LEU A 247 -2.65 7.32 9.39
C LEU A 247 -2.11 7.48 10.82
N TYR A 248 -2.70 8.39 11.59
CA TYR A 248 -2.38 8.60 13.02
C TYR A 248 -3.09 7.61 13.95
N SER A 249 -3.23 6.35 13.51
CA SER A 249 -3.75 5.23 14.28
C SER A 249 -3.11 3.94 13.81
N SER A 250 -3.39 2.85 14.51
CA SER A 250 -3.06 1.52 14.01
C SER A 250 -3.73 1.26 12.65
N SER A 251 -3.05 0.51 11.78
CA SER A 251 -3.56 0.00 10.51
C SER A 251 -4.00 -1.47 10.62
N GLU A 252 -4.17 -1.98 11.85
CA GLU A 252 -4.64 -3.35 12.09
C GLU A 252 -6.13 -3.56 11.71
N PRO A 253 -6.52 -4.79 11.32
CA PRO A 253 -7.86 -5.07 10.83
C PRO A 253 -8.98 -4.76 11.82
N ASP A 254 -8.73 -4.80 13.12
CA ASP A 254 -9.72 -4.55 14.16
C ASP A 254 -10.08 -3.07 14.33
N GLN A 255 -9.30 -2.17 13.73
CA GLN A 255 -9.49 -0.73 13.88
C GLN A 255 -10.76 -0.25 13.13
N PRO A 256 -11.63 0.56 13.75
CA PRO A 256 -12.88 1.02 13.12
C PRO A 256 -12.68 1.73 11.77
N ILE A 257 -11.63 2.54 11.65
CA ILE A 257 -11.27 3.22 10.40
C ILE A 257 -10.94 2.22 9.29
N VAL A 258 -10.16 1.18 9.59
CA VAL A 258 -9.77 0.13 8.64
C VAL A 258 -10.99 -0.67 8.19
N GLN A 259 -11.84 -1.08 9.13
CA GLN A 259 -13.10 -1.78 8.83
C GLN A 259 -14.01 -0.95 7.93
N THR A 260 -14.10 0.36 8.19
CA THR A 260 -14.87 1.29 7.37
C THR A 260 -14.34 1.32 5.93
N ILE A 261 -13.03 1.55 5.76
CA ILE A 261 -12.39 1.58 4.45
C ILE A 261 -12.63 0.26 3.71
N LEU A 262 -12.23 -0.88 4.29
CA LEU A 262 -12.34 -2.21 3.65
C LEU A 262 -13.78 -2.58 3.29
N ARG A 263 -14.76 -2.26 4.15
CA ARG A 263 -16.18 -2.50 3.87
C ARG A 263 -16.66 -1.73 2.63
N HIS A 264 -16.26 -0.47 2.50
CA HIS A 264 -16.60 0.34 1.32
C HIS A 264 -15.84 -0.12 0.08
N SER A 265 -14.55 -0.43 0.21
CA SER A 265 -13.70 -0.93 -0.87
C SER A 265 -14.27 -2.20 -1.50
N LYS A 266 -14.62 -3.20 -0.67
CA LYS A 266 -15.21 -4.47 -1.13
C LYS A 266 -16.54 -4.27 -1.86
N LYS A 267 -17.36 -3.32 -1.44
CA LYS A 267 -18.63 -2.98 -2.12
C LYS A 267 -18.41 -2.24 -3.43
N PHE A 268 -17.41 -1.36 -3.48
CA PHE A 268 -17.08 -0.60 -4.68
C PHE A 268 -16.48 -1.49 -5.78
N SER A 269 -15.62 -2.44 -5.42
CA SER A 269 -14.91 -3.29 -6.36
C SER A 269 -15.62 -4.59 -6.76
N ALA A 270 -16.73 -4.91 -6.09
CA ALA A 270 -17.68 -5.92 -6.56
C ALA A 270 -18.27 -5.54 -7.94
#